data_AF-A0A7S1IQ81-F1
#
_entry.id   AF-A0A7S1IQ81-F1
#
_cell.length_a   1.000
_cell.length_b   1.000
_cell.length_c   1.000
_cell.angle_alpha   90.00
_cell.angle_beta   90.00
_cell.angle_gamma   90.00
#
_symmetry.space_group_name_H-M   'P 1'
#
loop_
_entity.id
_entity.type
_entity.pdbx_description
1 polymer ?
#
loop_
_entity_poly.entity_id
_entity_poly.type
_entity_poly.pdbx_seq_one_letter_code
_entity_poly.pdbx_strand_id
1 'polypeptide(L)'
;RFQSGVCAVLFHFAWATSGMSGGKEDKKEERRERKPKHHNVDPNTVPEKVVSYTYEVHTDKWVQSTGQVLLEASPFDEGSMRAAFCMIDPAKPEGAQKYVAKMSKNPKEDKSTYFLDVEMQALAKLFAEEFNKRKPPKTIDFNKASVIKCLERRGQPLLAVEPWMEGKFAKYSNNYGFVSYDDRNTPQAFSHFTYCHSGGKLLICDIQGVGDRYTDPQIHSRDGKGFGKGNLGYEGMLKFFQSHRCNSICKYLNLPAHQPKQAESKAPQRPGSSNKKNVEAPAKEEVVSSSSPRLDHENQVDLKLLGLSKVQFQYIATHFKACVQDVADRIGRRGLVTLCGQLGAEITIEEAGQIIKQLDKAEVGTVDLRQFLWWWCGIEEGS
;
A
#
# COMPACT_ATOMS: atom_id res chain seq x y z
N ARG A 1 8.40 -60.07 20.72
CA ARG A 1 8.84 -60.34 22.10
C ARG A 1 9.21 -58.99 22.71
N PHE A 2 8.48 -58.61 23.78
CA PHE A 2 8.61 -57.43 24.64
C PHE A 2 8.39 -56.06 23.95
N GLN A 3 7.22 -55.38 24.06
CA GLN A 3 6.46 -54.93 25.26
C GLN A 3 7.38 -54.20 26.25
N SER A 4 7.08 -53.01 26.77
CA SER A 4 5.83 -52.40 27.26
C SER A 4 6.12 -50.90 27.53
N GLY A 5 5.19 -49.98 27.76
CA GLY A 5 3.74 -50.03 27.93
C GLY A 5 3.17 -48.61 27.80
N VAL A 6 1.94 -48.45 27.32
CA VAL A 6 0.67 -48.53 28.08
C VAL A 6 0.34 -47.20 28.77
N CYS A 7 -0.51 -46.41 28.10
CA CYS A 7 -1.87 -46.00 28.53
C CYS A 7 -2.25 -44.76 27.68
N ALA A 8 -3.16 -44.83 26.71
CA ALA A 8 -4.60 -45.08 26.86
C ALA A 8 -5.22 -44.00 27.78
N VAL A 9 -6.31 -43.29 27.49
CA VAL A 9 -7.53 -43.63 26.75
C VAL A 9 -8.45 -42.37 26.97
N LEU A 10 -9.27 -41.80 26.08
CA LEU A 10 -10.55 -42.26 25.52
C LEU A 10 -11.25 -41.10 24.79
N PHE A 11 -11.97 -41.46 23.72
CA PHE A 11 -13.31 -41.01 23.29
C PHE A 11 -13.62 -39.52 23.05
N HIS A 12 -14.53 -39.12 22.16
CA HIS A 12 -15.11 -39.60 20.91
C HIS A 12 -16.03 -38.43 20.46
N PHE A 13 -16.15 -38.21 19.16
CA PHE A 13 -17.31 -37.60 18.48
C PHE A 13 -18.12 -36.51 19.22
N ALA A 14 -17.90 -35.24 18.84
CA ALA A 14 -18.98 -34.25 18.64
C ALA A 14 -18.42 -32.94 18.07
N TRP A 15 -19.15 -32.39 17.09
CA TRP A 15 -19.08 -31.03 16.51
C TRP A 15 -17.92 -30.77 15.52
N ALA A 16 -18.10 -30.59 14.21
CA ALA A 16 -19.25 -30.09 13.44
C ALA A 16 -19.92 -28.88 14.08
N THR A 17 -19.42 -27.70 13.70
CA THR A 17 -19.78 -26.31 14.08
C THR A 17 -18.92 -25.70 15.21
N SER A 18 -18.52 -24.44 15.02
CA SER A 18 -17.74 -23.54 15.92
C SER A 18 -16.20 -23.64 15.80
N GLY A 19 -15.43 -22.69 15.29
CA GLY A 19 -15.71 -21.29 14.93
C GLY A 19 -14.99 -20.89 13.65
N MET A 20 -15.63 -21.20 12.52
CA MET A 20 -15.82 -20.17 11.51
C MET A 20 -16.74 -19.13 12.13
N SER A 21 -16.20 -18.10 12.78
CA SER A 21 -16.95 -16.87 13.02
C SER A 21 -16.78 -15.95 11.79
N GLY A 22 -17.10 -16.48 10.62
CA GLY A 22 -17.88 -15.73 9.64
C GLY A 22 -19.29 -15.62 10.20
N GLY A 23 -19.44 -14.79 11.22
CA GLY A 23 -20.59 -14.77 12.10
C GLY A 23 -20.94 -13.33 12.44
N LYS A 24 -21.76 -12.71 11.60
CA LYS A 24 -22.75 -11.69 12.00
C LYS A 24 -22.25 -10.51 12.87
N GLU A 25 -21.08 -9.95 12.60
CA GLU A 25 -20.76 -8.60 13.10
C GLU A 25 -20.91 -7.49 12.03
N ASP A 26 -21.00 -7.85 10.74
CA ASP A 26 -21.12 -6.87 9.63
C ASP A 26 -22.52 -6.29 9.41
N LYS A 27 -23.41 -6.34 10.43
CA LYS A 27 -24.75 -5.72 10.36
C LYS A 27 -25.01 -4.66 11.42
N LYS A 28 -23.98 -4.18 12.12
CA LYS A 28 -24.14 -3.04 13.05
C LYS A 28 -22.89 -2.17 13.16
N GLU A 29 -22.20 -1.89 12.05
CA GLU A 29 -21.40 -0.67 11.98
C GLU A 29 -22.33 0.51 11.65
N GLU A 30 -23.24 0.75 12.59
CA GLU A 30 -24.17 1.87 12.57
C GLU A 30 -23.34 3.15 12.58
N ARG A 31 -23.55 3.95 11.53
CA ARG A 31 -23.02 5.30 11.32
C ARG A 31 -22.96 6.05 12.66
N ARG A 32 -21.81 6.00 13.35
CA ARG A 32 -21.60 6.77 14.57
C ARG A 32 -21.64 8.23 14.15
N GLU A 33 -22.79 8.87 14.32
CA GLU A 33 -22.83 10.32 14.34
C GLU A 33 -21.99 10.78 15.51
N ARG A 34 -20.76 11.19 15.18
CA ARG A 34 -19.89 11.93 16.08
C ARG A 34 -20.67 13.18 16.46
N LYS A 35 -21.35 13.16 17.62
CA LYS A 35 -21.86 14.39 18.23
C LYS A 35 -20.65 15.32 18.37
N PRO A 36 -20.72 16.58 17.89
CA PRO A 36 -19.64 17.52 18.08
C PRO A 36 -19.62 17.84 19.57
N LYS A 37 -18.81 17.12 20.34
CA LYS A 37 -18.49 17.57 21.70
C LYS A 37 -17.54 18.72 21.51
N HIS A 38 -17.87 19.90 22.00
CA HIS A 38 -16.93 21.02 21.99
C HIS A 38 -15.68 20.59 22.76
N HIS A 39 -14.55 20.56 22.05
CA HIS A 39 -13.32 19.87 22.42
C HIS A 39 -12.21 20.89 22.67
N ASN A 40 -12.36 21.65 23.74
CA ASN A 40 -11.22 22.34 24.35
C ASN A 40 -10.41 21.31 25.13
N VAL A 41 -9.08 21.38 25.03
CA VAL A 41 -8.20 20.57 25.88
C VAL A 41 -8.45 20.96 27.35
N ASP A 42 -8.39 20.00 28.27
CA ASP A 42 -8.49 20.24 29.70
C ASP A 42 -7.53 21.38 30.08
N PRO A 43 -8.02 22.49 30.68
CA PRO A 43 -7.19 23.62 31.09
C PRO A 43 -6.01 23.23 31.98
N ASN A 44 -6.08 22.08 32.65
CA ASN A 44 -5.01 21.55 33.51
C ASN A 44 -3.97 20.71 32.75
N THR A 45 -4.14 20.50 31.44
CA THR A 45 -3.16 19.80 30.63
C THR A 45 -1.87 20.61 30.58
N VAL A 46 -0.75 19.98 30.99
CA VAL A 46 0.55 20.63 30.99
C VAL A 46 1.29 20.39 29.67
N PRO A 47 2.03 21.39 29.15
CA PRO A 47 2.86 21.18 27.97
C PRO A 47 3.95 20.14 28.22
N GLU A 48 4.11 19.23 27.26
CA GLU A 48 5.08 18.15 27.29
C GLU A 48 6.08 18.30 26.14
N LYS A 49 7.38 18.04 26.41
CA LYS A 49 8.43 18.07 25.38
C LYS A 49 8.38 16.86 24.46
N VAL A 50 8.46 17.11 23.16
CA VAL A 50 8.43 16.07 22.12
C VAL A 50 9.51 16.27 21.05
N VAL A 51 9.90 15.17 20.42
CA VAL A 51 10.57 15.18 19.11
C VAL A 51 9.55 14.73 18.07
N SER A 52 9.31 15.54 17.05
CA SER A 52 8.50 15.19 15.88
C SER A 52 9.40 14.72 14.74
N TYR A 53 8.94 13.70 14.03
CA TYR A 53 9.56 13.10 12.85
C TYR A 53 8.55 13.20 11.72
N THR A 54 8.86 13.97 10.68
CA THR A 54 8.03 14.14 9.48
C THR A 54 8.75 13.54 8.29
N TYR A 55 8.05 12.73 7.49
CA TYR A 55 8.61 12.12 6.29
C TYR A 55 8.37 12.98 5.06
N GLU A 56 9.44 13.31 4.34
CA GLU A 56 9.41 14.09 3.10
C GLU A 56 9.55 13.18 1.88
N VAL A 57 8.41 12.76 1.34
CA VAL A 57 8.30 11.73 0.28
C VAL A 57 9.11 12.03 -0.98
N HIS A 58 9.25 13.29 -1.38
CA HIS A 58 10.01 13.66 -2.60
C HIS A 58 11.52 13.51 -2.43
N THR A 59 12.03 13.66 -1.20
CA THR A 59 13.46 13.56 -0.90
C THR A 59 13.84 12.23 -0.25
N ASP A 60 12.85 11.44 0.17
CA ASP A 60 13.00 10.20 0.91
C ASP A 60 13.82 10.41 2.19
N LYS A 61 13.44 11.42 2.97
CA LYS A 61 14.14 11.82 4.19
C LYS A 61 13.16 12.08 5.33
N TRP A 62 13.61 11.74 6.52
CA TRP A 62 12.97 12.13 7.77
C TRP A 62 13.52 13.46 8.25
N VAL A 63 12.63 14.41 8.48
CA VAL A 63 12.93 15.71 9.09
C VAL A 63 12.55 15.64 10.56
N GLN A 64 13.46 16.05 11.43
CA GLN A 64 13.25 16.07 12.87
C GLN A 64 13.09 17.50 13.37
N SER A 65 12.18 17.70 14.32
CA SER A 65 12.03 18.97 15.02
C SER A 65 11.64 18.73 16.48
N THR A 66 12.16 19.55 17.39
CA THR A 66 11.76 19.54 18.80
C THR A 66 10.67 20.56 19.06
N GLY A 67 9.75 20.25 19.97
CA GLY A 67 8.69 21.17 20.35
C GLY A 67 8.03 20.79 21.66
N GLN A 68 6.91 21.45 21.95
CA GLN A 68 6.02 21.11 23.05
C GLN A 68 4.62 20.87 22.53
N VAL A 69 3.87 19.99 23.18
CA VAL A 69 2.46 19.72 22.87
C VAL A 69 1.65 19.60 24.17
N LEU A 70 0.38 19.96 24.09
CA LEU A 70 -0.62 19.61 25.10
C LEU A 70 -1.31 18.34 24.61
N LEU A 71 -1.15 17.24 25.34
CA LEU A 71 -1.71 15.94 24.96
C LEU A 71 -2.67 15.45 26.04
N GLU A 72 -3.93 15.26 25.66
CA GLU A 72 -4.98 14.74 26.55
C GLU A 72 -4.61 13.39 27.16
N ALA A 73 -5.00 13.19 28.42
CA ALA A 73 -4.75 11.93 29.12
C ALA A 73 -5.69 10.81 28.66
N SER A 74 -6.92 11.15 28.27
CA SER A 74 -7.94 10.18 27.86
C SER A 74 -8.18 10.23 26.34
N PRO A 75 -8.37 9.07 25.70
CA PRO A 75 -8.73 9.04 24.28
C PRO A 75 -10.16 9.56 24.10
N PHE A 76 -10.40 10.27 22.99
CA PHE A 76 -11.74 10.71 22.61
C PHE A 76 -12.44 9.72 21.66
N ASP A 77 -11.67 8.87 20.98
CA ASP A 77 -12.18 7.82 20.10
C ASP A 77 -11.19 6.63 20.09
N GLU A 78 -11.70 5.47 19.70
CA GLU A 78 -10.92 4.25 19.66
C GLU A 78 -11.31 3.38 18.46
N GLY A 79 -10.31 3.03 17.65
CA GLY A 79 -10.45 2.03 16.59
C GLY A 79 -10.14 0.62 17.09
N SER A 80 -10.01 -0.32 16.15
CA SER A 80 -9.61 -1.70 16.43
C SER A 80 -8.20 -1.78 17.03
N MET A 81 -7.25 -1.06 16.44
CA MET A 81 -5.82 -1.18 16.77
C MET A 81 -5.26 -0.03 17.61
N ARG A 82 -5.88 1.14 17.56
CA ARG A 82 -5.33 2.40 18.10
C ARG A 82 -6.37 3.18 18.89
N ALA A 83 -5.91 3.89 19.92
CA ALA A 83 -6.69 4.90 20.63
C ALA A 83 -6.28 6.30 20.13
N ALA A 84 -7.24 7.20 19.99
CA ALA A 84 -7.06 8.55 19.46
C ALA A 84 -7.26 9.60 20.57
N PHE A 85 -6.29 10.49 20.71
CA PHE A 85 -6.19 11.52 21.74
C PHE A 85 -6.22 12.90 21.09
N CYS A 86 -6.81 13.88 21.77
CA CYS A 86 -6.72 15.27 21.34
C CYS A 86 -5.33 15.79 21.67
N MET A 87 -4.70 16.47 20.71
CA MET A 87 -3.42 17.11 20.90
C MET A 87 -3.46 18.55 20.38
N ILE A 88 -2.84 19.47 21.12
CA ILE A 88 -2.66 20.86 20.71
C ILE A 88 -1.17 21.16 20.60
N ASP A 89 -0.76 21.74 19.48
CA ASP A 89 0.57 22.35 19.31
C ASP A 89 0.46 23.86 19.64
N PRO A 90 0.86 24.29 20.85
CA PRO A 90 0.71 25.68 21.29
C PRO A 90 1.57 26.66 20.48
N ALA A 91 2.54 26.20 19.68
CA ALA A 91 3.33 27.05 18.81
C ALA A 91 2.60 27.43 17.50
N LYS A 92 1.45 26.79 17.21
CA LYS A 92 0.65 27.06 16.01
C LYS A 92 -0.47 28.06 16.30
N PRO A 93 -0.86 28.87 15.30
CA PRO A 93 -1.95 29.81 15.44
C PRO A 93 -3.29 29.07 15.62
N GLU A 94 -4.27 29.80 16.16
CA GLU A 94 -5.64 29.34 16.32
C GLU A 94 -6.24 28.89 14.98
N GLY A 95 -6.95 27.76 14.99
CA GLY A 95 -7.45 27.05 13.81
C GLY A 95 -6.50 25.98 13.24
N ALA A 96 -5.18 26.09 13.45
CA ALA A 96 -4.18 25.14 12.93
C ALA A 96 -3.44 24.35 14.02
N GLN A 97 -3.74 24.65 15.28
CA GLN A 97 -3.07 24.07 16.46
C GLN A 97 -3.59 22.69 16.84
N LYS A 98 -4.71 22.24 16.28
CA LYS A 98 -5.39 21.02 16.71
C LYS A 98 -5.04 19.79 15.88
N TYR A 99 -4.71 18.73 16.59
CA TYR A 99 -4.25 17.46 16.03
C TYR A 99 -4.94 16.28 16.71
N VAL A 100 -4.87 15.14 16.05
CA VAL A 100 -5.20 13.83 16.59
C VAL A 100 -3.89 13.07 16.78
N ALA A 101 -3.62 12.63 18.01
CA ALA A 101 -2.51 11.75 18.32
C ALA A 101 -3.01 10.32 18.52
N LYS A 102 -2.40 9.35 17.86
CA LYS A 102 -2.83 7.95 17.84
C LYS A 102 -1.77 7.07 18.45
N MET A 103 -2.17 6.24 19.40
CA MET A 103 -1.30 5.29 20.09
C MET A 103 -1.84 3.87 19.90
N SER A 104 -0.94 2.91 19.65
CA SER A 104 -1.31 1.50 19.59
C SER A 104 -1.88 1.02 20.92
N LYS A 105 -2.96 0.23 20.86
CA LYS A 105 -3.51 -0.48 22.02
C LYS A 105 -2.63 -1.65 22.44
N ASN A 106 -1.77 -2.14 21.55
CA ASN A 106 -0.81 -3.20 21.83
C ASN A 106 0.45 -2.59 22.45
N PRO A 107 0.76 -2.85 23.74
CA PRO A 107 1.95 -2.31 24.40
C PRO A 107 3.26 -2.88 23.85
N LYS A 108 3.20 -3.97 23.06
CA LYS A 108 4.35 -4.60 22.40
C LYS A 108 4.44 -4.25 20.91
N GLU A 109 3.71 -3.24 20.44
CA GLU A 109 3.79 -2.83 19.04
C GLU A 109 5.22 -2.41 18.69
N ASP A 110 5.69 -2.83 17.52
CA ASP A 110 7.00 -2.41 17.04
C ASP A 110 6.99 -0.89 16.82
N LYS A 111 8.05 -0.22 17.29
CA LYS A 111 8.20 1.23 17.11
C LYS A 111 8.29 1.59 15.63
N SER A 112 8.83 0.71 14.78
CA SER A 112 8.93 0.92 13.34
C SER A 112 7.55 1.03 12.68
N THR A 113 6.50 0.42 13.24
CA THR A 113 5.13 0.49 12.70
C THR A 113 4.67 1.93 12.55
N TYR A 114 4.95 2.81 13.53
CA TYR A 114 4.56 4.22 13.46
C TYR A 114 5.22 4.95 12.27
N PHE A 115 6.48 4.65 11.99
CA PHE A 115 7.22 5.26 10.87
C PHE A 115 6.71 4.73 9.53
N LEU A 116 6.48 3.41 9.43
CA LEU A 116 5.91 2.78 8.24
C LEU A 116 4.49 3.30 7.92
N ASP A 117 3.66 3.51 8.94
CA ASP A 117 2.32 4.08 8.77
C ASP A 117 2.38 5.51 8.22
N VAL A 118 3.30 6.34 8.74
CA VAL A 118 3.49 7.72 8.27
C VAL A 118 4.02 7.76 6.84
N GLU A 119 4.98 6.89 6.49
CA GLU A 119 5.48 6.75 5.12
C GLU A 119 4.36 6.32 4.16
N MET A 120 3.55 5.34 4.56
CA MET A 120 2.41 4.86 3.79
C MET A 120 1.38 5.99 3.53
N GLN A 121 1.07 6.80 4.54
CA GLN A 121 0.15 7.93 4.39
C GLN A 121 0.74 9.04 3.51
N ALA A 122 2.05 9.30 3.58
CA ALA A 122 2.73 10.23 2.69
C ALA A 122 2.72 9.76 1.23
N LEU A 123 2.88 8.45 1.00
CA LEU A 123 2.75 7.87 -0.33
C LEU A 123 1.31 8.00 -0.88
N ALA A 124 0.30 7.77 -0.04
CA ALA A 124 -1.09 7.97 -0.43
C ALA A 124 -1.38 9.43 -0.81
N LYS A 125 -0.78 10.38 -0.09
CA LYS A 125 -0.84 11.81 -0.44
C LYS A 125 -0.23 12.08 -1.81
N LEU A 126 0.92 11.50 -2.13
CA LEU A 126 1.55 11.63 -3.45
C LEU A 126 0.63 11.08 -4.56
N PHE A 127 -0.02 9.93 -4.35
CA PHE A 127 -1.00 9.40 -5.30
C PHE A 127 -2.23 10.30 -5.44
N ALA A 128 -2.68 10.95 -4.37
CA ALA A 128 -3.75 11.94 -4.42
C ALA A 128 -3.36 13.17 -5.26
N GLU A 129 -2.12 13.63 -5.17
CA GLU A 129 -1.59 14.71 -6.03
C GLU A 129 -1.60 14.29 -7.51
N GLU A 130 -1.16 13.07 -7.84
CA GLU A 130 -1.23 12.52 -9.21
C GLU A 130 -2.68 12.35 -9.71
N PHE A 131 -3.59 11.94 -8.83
CA PHE A 131 -5.01 11.85 -9.14
C PHE A 131 -5.58 13.24 -9.45
N ASN A 132 -5.24 14.25 -8.66
CA ASN A 132 -5.70 15.63 -8.84
C ASN A 132 -5.17 16.26 -10.14
N LYS A 133 -3.97 15.89 -10.60
CA LYS A 133 -3.44 16.32 -11.92
C LYS A 133 -4.32 15.88 -13.09
N ARG A 134 -5.10 14.80 -12.92
CA ARG A 134 -6.10 14.35 -13.90
C ARG A 134 -7.39 15.19 -13.90
N LYS A 135 -7.45 16.25 -13.08
CA LYS A 135 -8.58 17.19 -12.95
C LYS A 135 -9.93 16.49 -12.75
N PRO A 136 -10.06 15.56 -11.78
CA PRO A 136 -11.33 14.91 -11.47
C PRO A 136 -12.37 15.96 -11.03
N PRO A 137 -13.69 15.65 -11.09
CA PRO A 137 -14.74 16.58 -10.65
C PRO A 137 -14.58 17.08 -9.21
N LYS A 138 -13.94 16.28 -8.35
CA LYS A 138 -13.54 16.66 -7.00
C LYS A 138 -12.09 16.25 -6.77
N THR A 139 -11.27 17.20 -6.36
CA THR A 139 -9.92 16.91 -5.86
C THR A 139 -10.00 16.29 -4.47
N ILE A 140 -9.01 15.49 -4.14
CA ILE A 140 -8.88 14.84 -2.84
C ILE A 140 -7.58 15.26 -2.16
N ASP A 141 -7.48 15.05 -0.85
CA ASP A 141 -6.21 15.20 -0.15
C ASP A 141 -6.06 14.14 0.95
N PHE A 142 -4.83 13.77 1.29
CA PHE A 142 -4.52 13.03 2.51
C PHE A 142 -3.87 13.95 3.54
N ASN A 143 -4.30 13.82 4.79
CA ASN A 143 -3.65 14.46 5.92
C ASN A 143 -2.15 14.16 5.92
N LYS A 144 -1.33 15.18 6.16
CA LYS A 144 0.07 14.93 6.53
C LYS A 144 0.10 14.26 7.90
N ALA A 145 0.96 13.26 8.04
CA ALA A 145 1.19 12.58 9.31
C ALA A 145 2.64 12.73 9.75
N SER A 146 2.87 12.58 11.04
CA SER A 146 4.19 12.62 11.68
C SER A 146 4.23 11.62 12.82
N VAL A 147 5.42 11.19 13.23
CA VAL A 147 5.60 10.46 14.49
C VAL A 147 6.06 11.47 15.54
N ILE A 148 5.47 11.47 16.72
CA ILE A 148 6.01 12.20 17.87
C ILE A 148 6.56 11.23 18.90
N LYS A 149 7.65 11.61 19.56
CA LYS A 149 8.24 10.93 20.71
C LYS A 149 8.08 11.79 21.94
N CYS A 150 7.31 11.29 22.89
CA CYS A 150 7.08 11.85 24.22
C CYS A 150 8.34 11.74 25.08
N LEU A 151 9.08 12.83 25.32
CA LEU A 151 10.39 12.74 25.98
C LEU A 151 10.31 12.56 27.49
N GLU A 152 9.25 13.08 28.10
CA GLU A 152 9.08 13.17 29.56
C GLU A 152 8.27 12.00 30.13
N ARG A 153 7.61 11.20 29.28
CA ARG A 153 6.87 10.01 29.69
C ARG A 153 7.79 8.79 29.84
N ARG A 154 7.51 7.94 30.82
CA ARG A 154 8.23 6.67 31.02
C ARG A 154 8.16 5.81 29.74
N GLY A 155 9.31 5.29 29.31
CA GLY A 155 9.42 4.46 28.11
C GLY A 155 9.46 5.25 26.79
N GLN A 156 9.31 6.58 26.87
CA GLN A 156 9.31 7.51 25.73
C GLN A 156 8.44 7.01 24.56
N PRO A 157 7.11 6.91 24.77
CA PRO A 157 6.19 6.35 23.80
C PRO A 157 6.19 7.17 22.50
N LEU A 158 5.86 6.47 21.42
CA LEU A 158 5.64 7.06 20.11
C LEU A 158 4.13 7.17 19.85
N LEU A 159 3.73 8.25 19.19
CA LEU A 159 2.37 8.44 18.68
C LEU A 159 2.43 8.86 17.22
N ALA A 160 1.50 8.37 16.40
CA ALA A 160 1.27 8.90 15.06
C ALA A 160 0.33 10.12 15.17
N VAL A 161 0.71 11.24 14.58
CA VAL A 161 0.01 12.52 14.73
C VAL A 161 -0.37 13.08 13.38
N GLU A 162 -1.60 13.55 13.27
CA GLU A 162 -2.15 14.20 12.07
C GLU A 162 -3.05 15.39 12.43
N PRO A 163 -3.23 16.38 11.53
CA PRO A 163 -4.14 17.49 11.77
C PRO A 163 -5.57 17.03 12.03
N TRP A 164 -6.25 17.72 12.94
CA TRP A 164 -7.67 17.50 13.21
C TRP A 164 -8.51 17.77 11.97
N MET A 165 -9.54 16.94 11.75
CA MET A 165 -10.51 17.11 10.68
C MET A 165 -11.88 17.45 11.27
N GLU A 166 -12.35 18.67 11.03
CA GLU A 166 -13.66 19.12 11.48
C GLU A 166 -14.76 18.60 10.56
N GLY A 167 -15.77 17.93 11.11
CA GLY A 167 -16.95 17.45 10.38
C GLY A 167 -17.24 15.95 10.56
N LYS A 168 -18.18 15.45 9.75
CA LYS A 168 -18.66 14.06 9.84
C LYS A 168 -17.66 13.11 9.20
N PHE A 169 -16.94 12.36 10.05
CA PHE A 169 -16.03 11.32 9.62
C PHE A 169 -16.80 10.12 9.06
N ALA A 170 -16.34 9.61 7.91
CA ALA A 170 -16.93 8.46 7.25
C ALA A 170 -15.83 7.54 6.69
N LYS A 171 -16.11 6.24 6.72
CA LYS A 171 -15.31 5.20 6.09
C LYS A 171 -15.98 4.79 4.77
N TYR A 172 -15.29 4.98 3.65
CA TYR A 172 -15.82 4.77 2.30
C TYR A 172 -15.48 3.40 1.71
N SER A 173 -14.37 2.82 2.15
CA SER A 173 -13.99 1.44 1.85
C SER A 173 -13.20 0.86 3.02
N ASN A 174 -13.06 -0.47 3.08
CA ASN A 174 -12.05 -1.09 3.95
C ASN A 174 -10.88 -1.67 3.13
N ASN A 175 -9.98 -2.39 3.78
CA ASN A 175 -8.85 -3.09 3.15
C ASN A 175 -9.17 -4.51 2.66
N TYR A 176 -10.42 -4.97 2.74
CA TYR A 176 -10.84 -6.33 2.37
C TYR A 176 -12.15 -6.36 1.55
N GLY A 177 -12.30 -5.40 0.64
CA GLY A 177 -13.37 -5.41 -0.37
C GLY A 177 -14.73 -4.86 0.08
N PHE A 178 -14.88 -4.34 1.30
CA PHE A 178 -16.06 -3.58 1.67
C PHE A 178 -16.07 -2.22 0.96
N VAL A 179 -17.24 -1.84 0.47
CA VAL A 179 -17.55 -0.51 -0.08
C VAL A 179 -18.75 0.03 0.69
N SER A 180 -18.65 1.26 1.18
CA SER A 180 -19.76 1.92 1.87
C SER A 180 -20.95 2.10 0.92
N TYR A 181 -22.16 2.01 1.47
CA TYR A 181 -23.40 2.33 0.76
C TYR A 181 -23.59 3.84 0.52
N ASP A 182 -22.77 4.70 1.15
CA ASP A 182 -22.71 6.12 0.77
C ASP A 182 -22.15 6.18 -0.66
N ASP A 183 -23.02 6.39 -1.66
CA ASP A 183 -22.85 6.38 -3.13
C ASP A 183 -21.77 7.36 -3.68
N ARG A 184 -20.62 7.45 -3.04
CA ARG A 184 -19.53 8.35 -3.41
C ARG A 184 -18.64 7.68 -4.42
N ASN A 185 -18.59 8.29 -5.61
CA ASN A 185 -17.75 7.81 -6.71
C ASN A 185 -16.26 8.04 -6.48
N THR A 186 -15.86 9.17 -5.86
CA THR A 186 -14.46 9.61 -5.78
C THR A 186 -13.56 8.62 -5.03
N PRO A 187 -13.91 8.13 -3.82
CA PRO A 187 -13.07 7.16 -3.09
C PRO A 187 -12.76 5.89 -3.91
N GLN A 188 -13.79 5.31 -4.53
CA GLN A 188 -13.65 4.08 -5.33
C GLN A 188 -12.85 4.33 -6.62
N ALA A 189 -13.08 5.47 -7.27
CA ALA A 189 -12.33 5.84 -8.47
C ALA A 189 -10.85 6.15 -8.15
N PHE A 190 -10.56 6.73 -6.99
CA PHE A 190 -9.20 6.95 -6.53
C PHE A 190 -8.46 5.63 -6.30
N SER A 191 -9.05 4.68 -5.57
CA SER A 191 -8.46 3.34 -5.38
C SER A 191 -8.17 2.67 -6.73
N HIS A 192 -9.14 2.66 -7.64
CA HIS A 192 -8.93 2.12 -9.00
C HIS A 192 -7.82 2.84 -9.76
N PHE A 193 -7.78 4.18 -9.69
CA PHE A 193 -6.71 4.97 -10.28
C PHE A 193 -5.35 4.57 -9.74
N THR A 194 -5.19 4.36 -8.42
CA THR A 194 -3.88 3.99 -7.84
C THR A 194 -3.36 2.65 -8.38
N TYR A 195 -4.26 1.68 -8.60
CA TYR A 195 -3.94 0.42 -9.24
C TYR A 195 -3.46 0.61 -10.67
N CYS A 196 -4.22 1.34 -11.49
CA CYS A 196 -3.85 1.58 -12.88
C CYS A 196 -2.57 2.41 -13.00
N HIS A 197 -2.45 3.48 -12.22
CA HIS A 197 -1.33 4.40 -12.25
C HIS A 197 -0.02 3.76 -11.79
N SER A 198 -0.09 2.79 -10.87
CA SER A 198 1.08 2.02 -10.44
C SER A 198 1.45 0.87 -11.39
N GLY A 199 0.69 0.63 -12.46
CA GLY A 199 0.87 -0.55 -13.32
C GLY A 199 0.47 -1.86 -12.64
N GLY A 200 -0.55 -1.82 -11.78
CA GLY A 200 -1.11 -2.97 -11.08
C GLY A 200 -0.29 -3.44 -9.87
N LYS A 201 0.55 -2.58 -9.29
CA LYS A 201 1.51 -2.94 -8.22
C LYS A 201 1.08 -2.52 -6.84
N LEU A 202 0.40 -1.39 -6.76
CA LEU A 202 -0.07 -0.80 -5.52
C LEU A 202 -1.55 -0.50 -5.67
N LEU A 203 -2.32 -0.81 -4.63
CA LEU A 203 -3.71 -0.41 -4.51
C LEU A 203 -3.89 0.29 -3.17
N ILE A 204 -4.28 1.56 -3.20
CA ILE A 204 -4.60 2.31 -2.00
C ILE A 204 -6.09 2.15 -1.71
N CYS A 205 -6.39 1.65 -0.51
CA CYS A 205 -7.73 1.35 -0.02
C CYS A 205 -7.88 1.87 1.42
N ASP A 206 -8.87 1.37 2.15
CA ASP A 206 -9.26 1.89 3.47
C ASP A 206 -9.50 3.42 3.45
N ILE A 207 -10.19 3.91 2.42
CA ILE A 207 -10.39 5.35 2.23
C ILE A 207 -11.41 5.85 3.25
N GLN A 208 -10.97 6.74 4.13
CA GLN A 208 -11.76 7.28 5.23
C GLN A 208 -11.34 8.71 5.56
N GLY A 209 -12.27 9.52 6.09
CA GLY A 209 -12.00 10.90 6.46
C GLY A 209 -13.25 11.78 6.50
N VAL A 210 -13.07 13.08 6.28
CA VAL A 210 -14.16 14.06 6.24
C VAL A 210 -14.25 14.68 4.85
N GLY A 211 -15.36 14.47 4.15
CA GLY A 211 -15.52 14.92 2.78
C GLY A 211 -14.47 14.29 1.86
N ASP A 212 -13.69 15.08 1.14
CA ASP A 212 -12.61 14.62 0.25
C ASP A 212 -11.20 14.73 0.85
N ARG A 213 -11.13 14.96 2.17
CA ARG A 213 -9.90 14.93 2.95
C ARG A 213 -9.84 13.62 3.71
N TYR A 214 -8.84 12.80 3.41
CA TYR A 214 -8.70 11.44 3.87
C TYR A 214 -7.53 11.27 4.84
N THR A 215 -7.52 10.16 5.57
CA THR A 215 -6.45 9.77 6.48
C THR A 215 -6.41 8.27 6.69
N ASP A 216 -5.35 7.74 7.33
CA ASP A 216 -5.19 6.32 7.64
C ASP A 216 -5.51 5.37 6.46
N PRO A 217 -4.88 5.55 5.29
CA PRO A 217 -5.06 4.62 4.18
C PRO A 217 -4.41 3.27 4.50
N GLN A 218 -4.80 2.24 3.76
CA GLN A 218 -4.02 1.00 3.64
C GLN A 218 -3.55 0.82 2.21
N ILE A 219 -2.31 0.36 2.03
CA ILE A 219 -1.77 0.00 0.72
C ILE A 219 -1.62 -1.52 0.64
N HIS A 220 -2.18 -2.10 -0.43
CA HIS A 220 -1.83 -3.45 -0.86
C HIS A 220 -0.72 -3.37 -1.90
N SER A 221 0.31 -4.20 -1.76
CA SER A 221 1.34 -4.39 -2.79
C SER A 221 1.13 -5.72 -3.49
N ARG A 222 1.47 -5.82 -4.78
CA ARG A 222 1.23 -7.07 -5.53
C ARG A 222 2.01 -8.25 -4.96
N ASP A 223 3.19 -8.00 -4.38
CA ASP A 223 4.05 -9.00 -3.75
C ASP A 223 3.75 -9.25 -2.26
N GLY A 224 2.81 -8.51 -1.66
CA GLY A 224 2.47 -8.59 -0.23
C GLY A 224 3.56 -8.11 0.73
N LYS A 225 4.61 -7.42 0.24
CA LYS A 225 5.70 -6.90 1.08
C LYS A 225 5.50 -5.42 1.42
N GLY A 226 5.94 -5.03 2.62
CA GLY A 226 5.84 -3.65 3.11
C GLY A 226 4.43 -3.25 3.51
N PHE A 227 4.23 -1.96 3.83
CA PHE A 227 2.92 -1.34 4.15
C PHE A 227 2.18 -1.94 5.35
N GLY A 228 2.92 -2.55 6.29
CA GLY A 228 2.39 -3.04 7.56
C GLY A 228 1.50 -4.27 7.44
N LYS A 229 0.95 -4.68 8.60
CA LYS A 229 0.17 -5.93 8.75
C LYS A 229 -1.15 -5.93 7.98
N GLY A 230 -1.63 -4.76 7.56
CA GLY A 230 -2.87 -4.62 6.79
C GLY A 230 -2.68 -4.78 5.28
N ASN A 231 -1.45 -4.96 4.79
CA ASN A 231 -1.16 -5.33 3.40
C ASN A 231 -1.53 -6.80 3.18
N LEU A 232 -2.63 -7.03 2.46
CA LEU A 232 -3.15 -8.36 2.13
C LEU A 232 -2.71 -8.81 0.73
N GLY A 233 -1.69 -8.14 0.19
CA GLY A 233 -1.08 -8.50 -1.08
C GLY A 233 -2.04 -8.45 -2.26
N TYR A 234 -1.78 -9.33 -3.23
CA TYR A 234 -2.65 -9.53 -4.38
C TYR A 234 -4.07 -9.98 -4.00
N GLU A 235 -4.26 -10.72 -2.90
CA GLU A 235 -5.58 -11.13 -2.45
C GLU A 235 -6.44 -9.92 -2.06
N GLY A 236 -5.88 -8.97 -1.30
CA GLY A 236 -6.54 -7.72 -0.98
C GLY A 236 -6.95 -6.92 -2.21
N MET A 237 -6.10 -6.91 -3.25
CA MET A 237 -6.43 -6.29 -4.54
C MET A 237 -7.60 -6.98 -5.25
N LEU A 238 -7.59 -8.32 -5.30
CA LEU A 238 -8.69 -9.09 -5.88
C LEU A 238 -10.01 -8.82 -5.16
N LYS A 239 -9.97 -8.73 -3.82
CA LYS A 239 -11.17 -8.42 -3.01
C LYS A 239 -11.73 -7.05 -3.33
N PHE A 240 -10.88 -6.04 -3.48
CA PHE A 240 -11.32 -4.72 -3.95
C PHE A 240 -12.01 -4.82 -5.33
N PHE A 241 -11.39 -5.49 -6.29
CA PHE A 241 -11.96 -5.61 -7.63
C PHE A 241 -13.22 -6.49 -7.71
N GLN A 242 -13.44 -7.41 -6.78
CA GLN A 242 -14.69 -8.19 -6.70
C GLN A 242 -15.90 -7.30 -6.40
N SER A 243 -15.74 -6.31 -5.51
CA SER A 243 -16.82 -5.39 -5.14
C SER A 243 -16.83 -4.11 -5.97
N HIS A 244 -15.68 -3.68 -6.51
CA HIS A 244 -15.58 -2.47 -7.31
C HIS A 244 -16.52 -2.46 -8.51
N ARG A 245 -17.21 -1.34 -8.70
CA ARG A 245 -18.00 -1.04 -9.88
C ARG A 245 -17.48 0.26 -10.46
N CYS A 246 -16.96 0.21 -11.70
CA CYS A 246 -16.52 1.43 -12.38
C CYS A 246 -17.67 2.44 -12.45
N ASN A 247 -17.40 3.67 -12.02
CA ASN A 247 -18.37 4.76 -11.97
C ASN A 247 -18.02 5.88 -12.97
N SER A 248 -18.76 6.99 -12.94
CA SER A 248 -18.56 8.11 -13.86
C SER A 248 -17.17 8.74 -13.78
N ILE A 249 -16.52 8.72 -12.60
CA ILE A 249 -15.16 9.25 -12.44
C ILE A 249 -14.13 8.26 -13.02
N CYS A 250 -14.30 6.94 -12.85
CA CYS A 250 -13.44 5.96 -13.52
C CYS A 250 -13.45 6.15 -15.04
N LYS A 251 -14.64 6.39 -15.61
CA LYS A 251 -14.82 6.66 -17.05
C LYS A 251 -14.20 7.99 -17.46
N TYR A 252 -14.42 9.05 -16.67
CA TYR A 252 -13.82 10.37 -16.90
C TYR A 252 -12.29 10.31 -16.96
N LEU A 253 -11.68 9.51 -16.08
CA LEU A 253 -10.24 9.31 -16.01
C LEU A 253 -9.69 8.32 -17.05
N ASN A 254 -10.55 7.77 -17.92
CA ASN A 254 -10.22 6.75 -18.91
C ASN A 254 -9.50 5.53 -18.32
N LEU A 255 -9.93 5.09 -17.12
CA LEU A 255 -9.36 3.89 -16.49
C LEU A 255 -9.86 2.62 -17.20
N PRO A 256 -9.02 1.58 -17.35
CA PRO A 256 -9.43 0.28 -17.88
C PRO A 256 -10.72 -0.21 -17.22
N ALA A 257 -11.70 -0.59 -18.03
CA ALA A 257 -12.99 -1.02 -17.51
C ALA A 257 -12.84 -2.33 -16.73
N HIS A 258 -13.08 -2.28 -15.43
CA HIS A 258 -13.25 -3.49 -14.63
C HIS A 258 -14.73 -3.80 -14.49
N GLN A 259 -15.17 -4.89 -15.11
CA GLN A 259 -16.49 -5.45 -14.90
C GLN A 259 -16.34 -6.74 -14.08
N PRO A 260 -16.83 -6.77 -12.83
CA PRO A 260 -16.85 -8.00 -12.06
C PRO A 260 -17.73 -9.00 -12.81
N LYS A 261 -17.19 -10.19 -13.09
CA LYS A 261 -17.98 -11.31 -13.61
C LYS A 261 -19.15 -11.50 -12.65
N GLN A 262 -20.38 -11.31 -13.13
CA GLN A 262 -21.55 -11.65 -12.33
C GLN A 262 -21.40 -13.12 -11.92
N ALA A 263 -21.50 -13.41 -10.62
CA ALA A 263 -21.55 -14.78 -10.17
C ALA A 263 -22.76 -15.45 -10.84
N GLU A 264 -22.52 -16.40 -11.73
CA GLU A 264 -23.57 -17.23 -12.29
C GLU A 264 -24.33 -17.88 -11.12
N SER A 265 -25.60 -17.52 -10.95
CA SER A 265 -26.49 -18.19 -10.02
C SER A 265 -26.79 -19.60 -10.55
N LYS A 266 -25.90 -20.56 -10.26
CA LYS A 266 -26.14 -21.98 -10.58
C LYS A 266 -26.88 -22.64 -9.42
N ALA A 267 -28.18 -22.86 -9.62
CA ALA A 267 -28.99 -23.78 -8.83
C ALA A 267 -28.39 -25.20 -8.85
N PRO A 268 -28.56 -26.01 -7.79
CA PRO A 268 -27.85 -27.28 -7.64
C PRO A 268 -28.43 -28.36 -8.57
N GLN A 269 -27.59 -28.91 -9.44
CA GLN A 269 -27.88 -30.17 -10.15
C GLN A 269 -27.18 -31.36 -9.45
N ARG A 270 -27.91 -32.48 -9.39
CA ARG A 270 -27.57 -33.73 -8.68
C ARG A 270 -26.36 -34.46 -9.29
N PRO A 271 -25.62 -35.28 -8.52
CA PRO A 271 -24.39 -35.92 -9.00
C PRO A 271 -24.67 -37.21 -9.78
N GLY A 272 -24.00 -37.35 -10.92
CA GLY A 272 -23.92 -38.56 -11.73
C GLY A 272 -22.47 -39.04 -11.89
N SER A 273 -22.28 -40.33 -11.63
CA SER A 273 -21.08 -41.16 -11.61
C SER A 273 -20.10 -41.05 -12.81
N SER A 274 -18.78 -41.07 -12.56
CA SER A 274 -17.89 -42.24 -12.80
C SER A 274 -16.41 -41.91 -13.15
N ASN A 275 -15.52 -42.61 -12.43
CA ASN A 275 -14.25 -43.27 -12.79
C ASN A 275 -12.98 -42.53 -13.31
N LYS A 276 -11.96 -42.56 -12.44
CA LYS A 276 -10.59 -43.16 -12.53
C LYS A 276 -9.59 -42.74 -13.63
N LYS A 277 -8.42 -42.23 -13.17
CA LYS A 277 -7.02 -42.78 -13.27
C LYS A 277 -6.02 -41.59 -13.16
N ASN A 278 -5.29 -41.39 -12.06
CA ASN A 278 -3.97 -41.95 -11.65
C ASN A 278 -2.78 -41.61 -12.59
N VAL A 279 -1.81 -40.81 -12.13
CA VAL A 279 -0.41 -41.19 -11.77
C VAL A 279 0.55 -39.97 -11.79
N GLU A 280 1.13 -39.72 -10.60
CA GLU A 280 2.48 -39.27 -10.16
C GLU A 280 3.38 -38.24 -10.88
N ALA A 281 4.05 -37.46 -10.01
CA ALA A 281 5.21 -36.58 -10.19
C ALA A 281 6.54 -37.39 -10.26
N PRO A 282 7.76 -36.78 -10.31
CA PRO A 282 8.36 -36.19 -9.08
C PRO A 282 9.41 -35.05 -9.25
N ALA A 283 9.71 -34.38 -8.12
CA ALA A 283 11.05 -33.97 -7.60
C ALA A 283 11.92 -32.97 -8.40
N LYS A 284 12.76 -32.08 -7.84
CA LYS A 284 13.26 -31.80 -6.47
C LYS A 284 13.95 -30.42 -6.46
N GLU A 285 14.21 -29.95 -5.24
CA GLU A 285 14.86 -28.71 -4.79
C GLU A 285 16.27 -28.45 -5.34
N GLU A 286 16.72 -27.17 -5.33
CA GLU A 286 17.89 -26.77 -4.51
C GLU A 286 18.09 -25.24 -4.44
N VAL A 287 18.71 -24.82 -3.33
CA VAL A 287 18.96 -23.46 -2.84
C VAL A 287 20.46 -23.17 -2.96
N VAL A 288 20.90 -22.03 -3.52
CA VAL A 288 22.20 -21.41 -3.15
C VAL A 288 22.18 -19.88 -3.33
N SER A 289 22.87 -19.21 -2.39
CA SER A 289 23.15 -17.79 -2.22
C SER A 289 24.16 -17.21 -3.23
N SER A 290 24.15 -15.88 -3.42
CA SER A 290 25.35 -15.01 -3.25
C SER A 290 25.16 -13.54 -3.73
N SER A 291 25.73 -12.66 -2.91
CA SER A 291 26.20 -11.27 -3.09
C SER A 291 25.85 -10.45 -4.35
N SER A 292 25.25 -9.26 -4.11
CA SER A 292 25.15 -8.14 -5.06
C SER A 292 26.49 -7.45 -5.33
N PRO A 293 26.79 -7.03 -6.58
CA PRO A 293 27.82 -6.04 -6.87
C PRO A 293 27.28 -4.61 -6.68
N ARG A 294 28.18 -3.73 -6.22
CA ARG A 294 27.99 -2.27 -6.13
C ARG A 294 28.05 -1.67 -7.53
N LEU A 295 27.22 -0.66 -7.79
CA LEU A 295 27.39 0.24 -8.94
C LEU A 295 28.21 1.44 -8.46
N ASP A 296 29.40 1.58 -9.04
CA ASP A 296 30.37 2.62 -8.71
C ASP A 296 30.01 3.98 -9.34
N HIS A 297 30.74 5.01 -8.93
CA HIS A 297 30.22 6.32 -8.55
C HIS A 297 30.26 7.42 -9.64
N GLU A 298 30.19 7.11 -10.94
CA GLU A 298 30.45 8.13 -12.01
C GLU A 298 29.38 8.32 -13.11
N ASN A 299 28.22 7.66 -13.07
CA ASN A 299 27.15 7.90 -14.06
C ASN A 299 25.75 8.02 -13.41
N GLN A 300 25.38 9.22 -12.96
CA GLN A 300 24.00 9.47 -12.52
C GLN A 300 23.07 9.58 -13.73
N VAL A 301 22.03 8.75 -13.77
CA VAL A 301 20.91 8.90 -14.70
C VAL A 301 20.12 10.16 -14.33
N ASP A 302 20.04 11.13 -15.25
CA ASP A 302 19.26 12.36 -15.03
C ASP A 302 17.77 12.08 -15.13
N LEU A 303 17.15 11.91 -13.97
CA LEU A 303 15.72 11.66 -13.80
C LEU A 303 14.83 12.77 -14.37
N LYS A 304 15.32 14.03 -14.35
CA LYS A 304 14.55 15.17 -14.87
C LYS A 304 14.49 15.11 -16.39
N LEU A 305 15.61 14.80 -17.04
CA LEU A 305 15.66 14.62 -18.50
C LEU A 305 14.74 13.49 -18.95
N LEU A 306 14.71 12.38 -18.20
CA LEU A 306 13.84 11.22 -18.47
C LEU A 306 12.35 11.45 -18.19
N GLY A 307 11.99 12.55 -17.52
CA GLY A 307 10.63 12.75 -17.00
C GLY A 307 10.19 11.68 -15.99
N LEU A 308 11.14 10.98 -15.37
CA LEU A 308 10.88 9.89 -14.41
C LEU A 308 11.03 10.40 -12.98
N SER A 309 10.09 10.04 -12.11
CA SER A 309 10.31 10.14 -10.66
C SER A 309 11.36 9.14 -10.19
N LYS A 310 12.00 9.44 -9.06
CA LYS A 310 12.98 8.55 -8.42
C LYS A 310 12.41 7.15 -8.14
N VAL A 311 11.12 7.07 -7.81
CA VAL A 311 10.41 5.80 -7.58
C VAL A 311 10.24 5.01 -8.87
N GLN A 312 9.86 5.66 -9.98
CA GLN A 312 9.77 5.01 -11.29
C GLN A 312 11.12 4.48 -11.75
N PHE A 313 12.19 5.27 -11.59
CA PHE A 313 13.54 4.83 -11.90
C PHE A 313 13.96 3.62 -11.06
N GLN A 314 13.79 3.68 -9.74
CA GLN A 314 14.15 2.57 -8.86
C GLN A 314 13.37 1.30 -9.21
N TYR A 315 12.10 1.45 -9.58
CA TYR A 315 11.27 0.34 -10.05
C TYR A 315 11.84 -0.30 -11.33
N ILE A 316 12.10 0.50 -12.37
CA ILE A 316 12.63 -0.01 -13.65
C ILE A 316 14.01 -0.60 -13.45
N ALA A 317 14.89 0.07 -12.69
CA ALA A 317 16.22 -0.42 -12.37
C ALA A 317 16.19 -1.77 -11.65
N THR A 318 15.25 -1.97 -10.73
CA THR A 318 15.09 -3.26 -10.02
C THR A 318 14.62 -4.37 -10.97
N HIS A 319 13.66 -4.09 -11.85
CA HIS A 319 13.17 -5.10 -12.81
C HIS A 319 14.20 -5.41 -13.89
N PHE A 320 14.93 -4.38 -14.32
CA PHE A 320 16.05 -4.54 -15.22
C PHE A 320 17.08 -5.49 -14.62
N LYS A 321 17.53 -5.25 -13.38
CA LYS A 321 18.44 -6.15 -12.65
C LYS A 321 17.91 -7.58 -12.52
N ALA A 322 16.60 -7.74 -12.31
CA ALA A 322 15.98 -9.06 -12.22
C ALA A 322 15.94 -9.82 -13.57
N CYS A 323 16.01 -9.10 -14.69
CA CYS A 323 15.99 -9.67 -16.04
C CYS A 323 17.36 -9.76 -16.70
N VAL A 324 18.40 -9.18 -16.10
CA VAL A 324 19.80 -9.38 -16.50
C VAL A 324 20.14 -10.85 -16.27
N GLN A 325 20.49 -11.54 -17.35
CA GLN A 325 20.94 -12.94 -17.32
C GLN A 325 22.40 -13.09 -17.77
N ASP A 326 23.04 -12.00 -18.21
CA ASP A 326 24.40 -11.98 -18.75
C ASP A 326 25.41 -11.36 -17.77
N VAL A 327 26.69 -11.71 -17.95
CA VAL A 327 27.81 -11.49 -17.01
C VAL A 327 28.18 -10.00 -16.78
N ALA A 328 27.54 -9.06 -17.48
CA ALA A 328 27.96 -7.65 -17.52
C ALA A 328 26.85 -6.64 -17.17
N ASP A 329 25.85 -6.99 -16.36
CA ASP A 329 24.72 -6.09 -16.02
C ASP A 329 23.93 -5.58 -17.24
N ARG A 330 23.89 -6.37 -18.32
CA ARG A 330 23.18 -6.06 -19.58
C ARG A 330 22.07 -7.07 -19.84
N ILE A 331 21.10 -6.65 -20.65
CA ILE A 331 19.92 -7.45 -20.97
C ILE A 331 19.93 -7.87 -22.45
N GLY A 332 19.82 -9.17 -22.70
CA GLY A 332 19.62 -9.74 -24.05
C GLY A 332 18.13 -9.80 -24.45
N ARG A 333 17.85 -10.30 -25.65
CA ARG A 333 16.49 -10.30 -26.27
C ARG A 333 15.40 -10.89 -25.36
N ARG A 334 15.65 -12.06 -24.76
CA ARG A 334 14.68 -12.73 -23.88
C ARG A 334 14.45 -11.96 -22.59
N GLY A 335 15.51 -11.38 -22.02
CA GLY A 335 15.41 -10.51 -20.86
C GLY A 335 14.57 -9.28 -21.19
N LEU A 336 14.79 -8.67 -22.36
CA LEU A 336 14.09 -7.47 -22.79
C LEU A 336 12.59 -7.71 -22.99
N VAL A 337 12.21 -8.83 -23.62
CA VAL A 337 10.80 -9.27 -23.70
C VAL A 337 10.19 -9.42 -22.31
N THR A 338 10.91 -10.08 -21.39
CA THR A 338 10.47 -10.28 -20.00
C THR A 338 10.27 -8.95 -19.27
N LEU A 339 11.24 -8.05 -19.37
CA LEU A 339 11.22 -6.73 -18.74
C LEU A 339 10.06 -5.88 -19.26
N CYS A 340 9.87 -5.81 -20.58
CA CYS A 340 8.78 -5.06 -21.19
C CYS A 340 7.43 -5.60 -20.73
N GLY A 341 7.26 -6.93 -20.70
CA GLY A 341 6.05 -7.56 -20.17
C GLY A 341 5.79 -7.21 -18.70
N GLN A 342 6.83 -7.20 -17.86
CA GLN A 342 6.75 -6.76 -16.46
C GLN A 342 6.47 -5.26 -16.30
N LEU A 343 6.81 -4.46 -17.32
CA LEU A 343 6.50 -3.02 -17.41
C LEU A 343 5.13 -2.74 -18.04
N GLY A 344 4.42 -3.78 -18.51
CA GLY A 344 3.09 -3.66 -19.09
C GLY A 344 3.07 -3.39 -20.60
N ALA A 345 4.16 -3.67 -21.32
CA ALA A 345 4.18 -3.67 -22.79
C ALA A 345 4.54 -5.06 -23.32
N GLU A 346 3.77 -5.56 -24.28
CA GLU A 346 4.07 -6.83 -24.94
C GLU A 346 4.87 -6.55 -26.21
N ILE A 347 6.06 -7.16 -26.30
CA ILE A 347 6.91 -7.14 -27.49
C ILE A 347 7.35 -8.56 -27.84
N THR A 348 7.53 -8.83 -29.12
CA THR A 348 8.06 -10.09 -29.66
C THR A 348 9.57 -10.17 -29.51
N ILE A 349 10.13 -11.39 -29.67
CA ILE A 349 11.59 -11.59 -29.69
C ILE A 349 12.23 -10.83 -30.87
N GLU A 350 11.54 -10.76 -32.01
CA GLU A 350 11.98 -10.05 -33.19
C GLU A 350 12.04 -8.55 -32.95
N GLU A 351 11.01 -7.96 -32.35
CA GLU A 351 10.99 -6.54 -31.95
C GLU A 351 12.07 -6.23 -30.92
N ALA A 352 12.24 -7.09 -29.90
CA ALA A 352 13.35 -6.96 -28.96
C ALA A 352 14.73 -6.99 -29.66
N GLY A 353 14.86 -7.80 -30.72
CA GLY A 353 16.06 -7.84 -31.56
C GLY A 353 16.30 -6.54 -32.33
N GLN A 354 15.25 -5.90 -32.85
CA GLN A 354 15.33 -4.61 -33.53
C GLN A 354 15.72 -3.48 -32.56
N ILE A 355 15.14 -3.48 -31.35
CA ILE A 355 15.45 -2.50 -30.30
C ILE A 355 16.92 -2.62 -29.90
N ILE A 356 17.40 -3.83 -29.61
CA ILE A 356 18.82 -4.04 -29.27
C ILE A 356 19.72 -3.59 -30.42
N LYS A 357 19.37 -3.88 -31.67
CA LYS A 357 20.16 -3.42 -32.83
C LYS A 357 20.22 -1.89 -32.94
N GLN A 358 19.20 -1.17 -32.49
CA GLN A 358 19.20 0.29 -32.47
C GLN A 358 20.05 0.87 -31.33
N LEU A 359 20.13 0.20 -30.19
CA LEU A 359 20.71 0.74 -28.96
C LEU A 359 22.13 0.23 -28.68
N ASP A 360 22.47 -0.96 -29.17
CA ASP A 360 23.75 -1.60 -28.93
C ASP A 360 24.82 -1.16 -29.93
N LYS A 361 25.38 0.03 -29.68
CA LYS A 361 26.47 0.62 -30.47
C LYS A 361 27.72 -0.25 -30.57
N ALA A 362 27.91 -1.18 -29.64
CA ALA A 362 29.07 -2.06 -29.57
C ALA A 362 28.82 -3.44 -30.24
N GLU A 363 27.62 -3.66 -30.78
CA GLU A 363 27.22 -4.90 -31.48
C GLU A 363 27.41 -6.19 -30.67
N VAL A 364 27.28 -6.10 -29.34
CA VAL A 364 27.46 -7.22 -28.39
C VAL A 364 26.19 -8.09 -28.27
N GLY A 365 25.08 -7.68 -28.85
CA GLY A 365 23.76 -8.30 -28.76
C GLY A 365 22.99 -8.00 -27.47
N THR A 366 23.38 -6.98 -26.69
CA THR A 366 22.78 -6.67 -25.38
C THR A 366 22.70 -5.16 -25.12
N VAL A 367 21.75 -4.71 -24.31
CA VAL A 367 21.57 -3.28 -23.96
C VAL A 367 21.73 -3.06 -22.46
N ASP A 368 22.22 -1.87 -22.05
CA ASP A 368 22.26 -1.45 -20.65
C ASP A 368 21.00 -0.67 -20.23
N LEU A 369 20.84 -0.47 -18.92
CA LEU A 369 19.67 0.20 -18.35
C LEU A 369 19.50 1.63 -18.85
N ARG A 370 20.58 2.37 -19.07
CA ARG A 370 20.53 3.78 -19.43
C ARG A 370 20.05 3.95 -20.88
N GLN A 371 20.66 3.19 -21.79
CA GLN A 371 20.28 3.14 -23.20
C GLN A 371 18.82 2.72 -23.36
N PHE A 372 18.40 1.70 -22.62
CA PHE A 372 17.01 1.27 -22.59
C PHE A 372 16.06 2.36 -22.09
N LEU A 373 16.38 3.04 -20.98
CA LEU A 373 15.52 4.08 -20.41
C LEU A 373 15.36 5.29 -21.33
N TRP A 374 16.43 5.74 -21.96
CA TRP A 374 16.36 6.84 -22.93
C TRP A 374 15.47 6.51 -24.11
N TRP A 375 15.67 5.33 -24.70
CA TRP A 375 14.83 4.84 -25.78
C TRP A 375 13.36 4.69 -25.37
N TRP A 376 13.11 4.07 -24.21
CA TRP A 376 11.76 3.83 -23.69
C TRP A 376 10.99 5.12 -23.46
N CYS A 377 11.69 6.17 -23.02
CA CYS A 377 11.14 7.50 -22.81
C CYS A 377 11.09 8.36 -24.10
N GLY A 378 11.56 7.84 -25.23
CA GLY A 378 11.59 8.55 -26.51
C GLY A 378 12.58 9.71 -26.57
N ILE A 379 13.70 9.61 -25.84
CA ILE A 379 14.73 10.64 -25.74
C ILE A 379 15.94 10.19 -26.57
N GLU A 380 16.35 10.99 -27.55
CA GLU A 380 17.54 10.71 -28.35
C GLU A 380 18.82 10.94 -27.54
N GLU A 381 19.79 10.02 -27.63
CA GLU A 381 21.10 10.19 -26.98
C GLU A 381 21.87 11.36 -27.61
N GLY A 382 21.86 12.53 -26.95
CA GLY A 382 22.65 13.71 -27.35
C GLY A 382 21.96 15.07 -27.19
N SER A 383 20.71 15.10 -26.72
CA SER A 383 19.96 16.33 -26.42
C SER A 383 20.29 16.94 -25.06
#